data_AF-A0A326QPQ1-F1
#
_entry.id   AF-A0A326QPQ1-F1
#
_cell.length_a   1.000
_cell.length_b   1.000
_cell.length_c   1.000
_cell.angle_alpha   90.00
_cell.angle_beta   90.00
_cell.angle_gamma   90.00
#
_symmetry.space_group_name_H-M   'P 1'
#
loop_
_entity.id
_entity.type
_entity.pdbx_description
1 polymer ?
#
loop_
_entity_poly.entity_id
_entity_poly.type
_entity_poly.pdbx_seq_one_letter_code
_entity_poly.pdbx_strand_id
1 'polypeptide(L)'
;MLTPKHPMRFPLASLGAGLLAISLPAGGALAQVAIESQRVTFRAGADSALLKGQLKGDQTVDYKLRAGAGQTLTVELKGSNPQNYFNVMAAGTDTALFIGSSSGNRFRGLLPSDGDVRVRVYLMRPAARRNETSTYSLKVGIGGAPLAPVPASRDALIPGTPYHASAEVPCVSGSSGKATRCKAFVMRRANNSATVVVTNPEGQKRQFLFVKGKAVASDQPERLSVQRRGDSSVLSLGENFERYEIVDALVVGG
;
A
#
# COMPACT_ATOMS: atom_id res chain seq x y z
N MET A 1 19.32 30.80 -102.22
CA MET A 1 20.67 31.36 -102.04
C MET A 1 20.71 32.07 -100.69
N LEU A 2 21.79 31.85 -99.90
CA LEU A 2 22.05 32.33 -98.52
C LEU A 2 21.23 31.70 -97.34
N THR A 3 22.02 31.10 -96.45
CA THR A 3 22.01 30.87 -94.97
C THR A 3 21.12 31.75 -94.05
N PRO A 4 21.13 31.58 -92.69
CA PRO A 4 21.13 30.40 -91.79
C PRO A 4 20.17 30.58 -90.56
N LYS A 5 20.29 29.71 -89.51
CA LYS A 5 19.96 29.82 -88.04
C LYS A 5 19.10 28.62 -87.56
N HIS A 6 19.28 27.92 -86.44
CA HIS A 6 20.08 27.96 -85.19
C HIS A 6 20.10 26.52 -84.57
N PRO A 7 21.07 26.15 -83.70
CA PRO A 7 21.09 24.83 -83.05
C PRO A 7 20.35 24.78 -81.70
N MET A 8 19.67 23.65 -81.45
CA MET A 8 18.92 23.33 -80.22
C MET A 8 19.82 22.71 -79.13
N ARG A 9 19.55 23.05 -77.87
CA ARG A 9 20.16 22.49 -76.66
C ARG A 9 19.14 21.60 -75.92
N PHE A 10 19.57 20.43 -75.47
CA PHE A 10 18.82 19.49 -74.62
C PHE A 10 18.96 19.82 -73.13
N PRO A 11 17.93 19.54 -72.28
CA PRO A 11 18.12 19.35 -70.85
C PRO A 11 17.87 17.90 -70.40
N LEU A 12 18.60 17.53 -69.33
CA LEU A 12 18.60 16.25 -68.61
C LEU A 12 17.27 15.96 -67.89
N ALA A 13 16.91 14.67 -67.82
CA ALA A 13 15.81 14.12 -67.03
C ALA A 13 16.25 13.75 -65.60
N SER A 14 15.37 13.97 -64.61
CA SER A 14 15.58 13.60 -63.20
C SER A 14 14.52 12.58 -62.76
N LEU A 15 14.95 11.43 -62.22
CA LEU A 15 14.08 10.42 -61.61
C LEU A 15 13.76 10.79 -60.14
N GLY A 16 12.47 10.85 -59.80
CA GLY A 16 11.99 11.01 -58.41
C GLY A 16 11.63 9.68 -57.76
N ALA A 17 12.21 9.38 -56.61
CA ALA A 17 11.88 8.22 -55.77
C ALA A 17 10.73 8.57 -54.80
N GLY A 18 9.64 7.79 -54.83
CA GLY A 18 8.50 7.96 -53.93
C GLY A 18 8.69 7.24 -52.60
N LEU A 19 8.61 7.97 -51.47
CA LEU A 19 8.52 7.40 -50.13
C LEU A 19 7.09 6.94 -49.83
N LEU A 20 6.91 5.65 -49.52
CA LEU A 20 5.66 5.09 -49.00
C LEU A 20 5.67 5.20 -47.46
N ALA A 21 4.85 6.08 -46.90
CA ALA A 21 4.72 6.24 -45.45
C ALA A 21 3.72 5.19 -44.89
N ILE A 22 4.21 4.24 -44.10
CA ILE A 22 3.40 3.30 -43.33
C ILE A 22 2.94 4.01 -42.06
N SER A 23 1.65 4.35 -41.97
CA SER A 23 1.03 4.89 -40.77
C SER A 23 0.77 3.78 -39.74
N LEU A 24 1.57 3.74 -38.67
CA LEU A 24 1.25 2.94 -37.49
C LEU A 24 0.05 3.57 -36.75
N PRO A 25 -1.02 2.80 -36.43
CA PRO A 25 -2.08 3.32 -35.58
C PRO A 25 -1.52 3.58 -34.18
N ALA A 26 -1.69 4.81 -33.70
CA ALA A 26 -1.40 5.20 -32.33
C ALA A 26 -2.31 4.38 -31.40
N GLY A 27 -1.72 3.40 -30.70
CA GLY A 27 -2.40 2.68 -29.63
C GLY A 27 -2.84 3.67 -28.56
N GLY A 28 -4.16 3.78 -28.36
CA GLY A 28 -4.73 4.58 -27.27
C GLY A 28 -4.22 4.03 -25.95
N ALA A 29 -3.39 4.81 -25.25
CA ALA A 29 -3.07 4.55 -23.86
C ALA A 29 -4.38 4.57 -23.07
N LEU A 30 -4.77 3.43 -22.48
CA LEU A 30 -5.83 3.42 -21.49
C LEU A 30 -5.39 4.33 -20.34
N ALA A 31 -5.99 5.51 -20.25
CA ALA A 31 -5.78 6.41 -19.13
C ALA A 31 -6.20 5.67 -17.86
N GLN A 32 -5.21 5.28 -17.05
CA GLN A 32 -5.48 4.75 -15.71
C GLN A 32 -6.24 5.84 -14.96
N VAL A 33 -7.49 5.54 -14.56
CA VAL A 33 -8.29 6.46 -13.75
C VAL A 33 -7.48 6.75 -12.49
N ALA A 34 -7.00 7.97 -12.36
CA ALA A 34 -6.23 8.38 -11.20
C ALA A 34 -7.13 8.29 -9.96
N ILE A 35 -6.66 7.60 -8.93
CA ILE A 35 -7.40 7.48 -7.67
C ILE A 35 -7.37 8.85 -6.99
N GLU A 36 -8.54 9.41 -6.75
CA GLU A 36 -8.68 10.66 -5.99
C GLU A 36 -8.14 10.44 -4.58
N SER A 37 -7.34 11.39 -4.08
CA SER A 37 -6.76 11.30 -2.74
C SER A 37 -7.15 12.50 -1.90
N GLN A 38 -7.73 12.27 -0.73
CA GLN A 38 -8.11 13.32 0.21
C GLN A 38 -7.38 13.13 1.55
N ARG A 39 -6.73 14.19 2.04
CA ARG A 39 -6.15 14.22 3.39
C ARG A 39 -7.27 14.33 4.42
N VAL A 40 -7.24 13.46 5.44
CA VAL A 40 -8.13 13.54 6.60
C VAL A 40 -7.40 14.26 7.72
N THR A 41 -8.04 15.29 8.26
CA THR A 41 -7.61 16.00 9.47
C THR A 41 -8.77 16.03 10.46
N PHE A 42 -8.43 16.03 11.75
CA PHE A 42 -9.42 16.18 12.81
C PHE A 42 -9.47 17.63 13.28
N ARG A 43 -10.63 18.04 13.76
CA ARG A 43 -10.77 19.31 14.47
C ARG A 43 -9.93 19.25 15.75
N ALA A 44 -9.52 20.41 16.27
CA ALA A 44 -8.78 20.46 17.53
C ALA A 44 -9.56 19.75 18.64
N GLY A 45 -8.88 18.84 19.36
CA GLY A 45 -9.47 18.02 20.43
C GLY A 45 -10.36 16.86 19.95
N ALA A 46 -10.61 16.72 18.65
CA ALA A 46 -11.36 15.58 18.11
C ALA A 46 -10.43 14.41 17.77
N ASP A 47 -10.94 13.19 17.94
CA ASP A 47 -10.27 11.94 17.62
C ASP A 47 -10.86 11.27 16.35
N SER A 48 -11.83 11.93 15.71
CA SER A 48 -12.54 11.41 14.55
C SER A 48 -13.07 12.51 13.64
N ALA A 49 -13.34 12.13 12.39
CA ALA A 49 -13.99 12.94 11.38
C ALA A 49 -15.11 12.16 10.69
N LEU A 50 -16.18 12.87 10.31
CA LEU A 50 -17.23 12.35 9.45
C LEU A 50 -17.08 13.00 8.07
N LEU A 51 -16.80 12.17 7.08
CA LEU A 51 -16.62 12.55 5.69
C LEU A 51 -17.87 12.16 4.91
N LYS A 52 -18.25 12.94 3.92
CA LYS A 52 -19.35 12.63 3.00
C LYS A 52 -18.81 12.68 1.57
N GLY A 53 -19.31 11.79 0.72
CA GLY A 53 -18.88 11.74 -0.67
C GLY A 53 -19.91 11.06 -1.56
N GLN A 54 -19.58 11.00 -2.85
CA GLN A 54 -20.32 10.27 -3.86
C GLN A 54 -19.34 9.50 -4.76
N LEU A 55 -19.72 8.29 -5.15
CA LEU A 55 -19.04 7.52 -6.19
C LEU A 55 -19.96 7.31 -7.38
N LYS A 56 -19.36 7.19 -8.56
CA LYS A 56 -19.99 6.73 -9.80
C LYS A 56 -19.04 5.80 -10.55
N GLY A 57 -19.54 4.66 -11.00
CA GLY A 57 -18.77 3.71 -11.80
C GLY A 57 -17.48 3.25 -11.11
N ASP A 58 -16.35 3.29 -11.82
CA ASP A 58 -15.03 2.87 -11.32
C ASP A 58 -14.32 3.92 -10.44
N GLN A 59 -15.00 5.01 -10.07
CA GLN A 59 -14.43 6.00 -9.16
C GLN A 59 -14.03 5.36 -7.82
N THR A 60 -12.85 5.77 -7.35
CA THR A 60 -12.26 5.33 -6.09
C THR A 60 -11.68 6.54 -5.39
N VAL A 61 -11.87 6.63 -4.07
CA VAL A 61 -11.31 7.71 -3.24
C VAL A 61 -10.45 7.12 -2.13
N ASP A 62 -9.19 7.57 -2.05
CA ASP A 62 -8.26 7.26 -0.96
C ASP A 62 -8.27 8.39 0.09
N TYR A 63 -8.84 8.11 1.25
CA TYR A 63 -8.75 8.98 2.42
C TYR A 63 -7.47 8.68 3.20
N LYS A 64 -6.54 9.64 3.23
CA LYS A 64 -5.22 9.51 3.86
C LYS A 64 -5.24 10.11 5.26
N LEU A 65 -5.02 9.28 6.27
CA LEU A 65 -4.96 9.69 7.66
C LEU A 65 -3.57 9.39 8.24
N ARG A 66 -2.90 10.42 8.76
CA ARG A 66 -1.65 10.24 9.48
C ARG A 66 -1.96 9.61 10.83
N ALA A 67 -1.34 8.47 11.12
CA ALA A 67 -1.47 7.77 12.39
C ALA A 67 -0.16 7.08 12.76
N GLY A 68 -0.03 6.66 14.02
CA GLY A 68 1.15 6.01 14.55
C GLY A 68 0.92 4.57 14.97
N ALA A 69 2.02 3.82 15.09
CA ALA A 69 2.01 2.45 15.54
C ALA A 69 1.39 2.34 16.96
N GLY A 70 0.54 1.34 17.17
CA GLY A 70 -0.15 1.11 18.45
C GLY A 70 -1.42 1.95 18.67
N GLN A 71 -1.73 2.90 17.80
CA GLN A 71 -3.05 3.53 17.80
C GLN A 71 -4.11 2.57 17.24
N THR A 72 -5.35 2.73 17.69
CA THR A 72 -6.50 1.98 17.16
C THR A 72 -7.21 2.81 16.10
N LEU A 73 -7.25 2.32 14.86
CA LEU A 73 -8.07 2.89 13.80
C LEU A 73 -9.49 2.32 13.87
N THR A 74 -10.48 3.20 13.77
CA THR A 74 -11.88 2.83 13.56
C THR A 74 -12.39 3.42 12.24
N VAL A 75 -13.11 2.61 11.47
CA VAL A 75 -13.75 3.04 10.23
C VAL A 75 -15.18 2.50 10.19
N GLU A 76 -16.13 3.36 9.86
CA GLU A 76 -17.52 2.97 9.58
C GLU A 76 -17.98 3.63 8.28
N LEU A 77 -18.44 2.80 7.35
CA LEU A 77 -18.99 3.24 6.06
C LEU A 77 -20.50 3.01 6.04
N LYS A 78 -21.24 4.02 5.60
CA LYS A 78 -22.65 3.90 5.21
C LYS A 78 -22.81 4.44 3.81
N GLY A 79 -23.20 3.59 2.86
CA GLY A 79 -23.46 3.96 1.47
C GLY A 79 -24.92 3.72 1.10
N SER A 80 -25.42 4.47 0.12
CA SER A 80 -26.75 4.24 -0.47
C SER A 80 -26.79 3.01 -1.38
N ASN A 81 -25.63 2.54 -1.86
CA ASN A 81 -25.50 1.34 -2.67
C ASN A 81 -24.93 0.18 -1.81
N PRO A 82 -25.56 -1.01 -1.79
CA PRO A 82 -25.06 -2.18 -1.05
C PRO A 82 -23.72 -2.71 -1.58
N GLN A 83 -23.27 -2.26 -2.75
CA GLN A 83 -21.97 -2.59 -3.33
C GLN A 83 -20.89 -1.54 -3.02
N ASN A 84 -21.18 -0.57 -2.14
CA ASN A 84 -20.19 0.40 -1.68
C ASN A 84 -19.44 -0.14 -0.45
N TYR A 85 -18.13 -0.33 -0.62
CA TYR A 85 -17.24 -0.89 0.39
C TYR A 85 -16.00 0.00 0.59
N PHE A 86 -15.20 -0.35 1.59
CA PHE A 86 -13.87 0.22 1.76
C PHE A 86 -12.82 -0.84 2.08
N ASN A 87 -11.57 -0.54 1.74
CA ASN A 87 -10.40 -1.24 2.25
C ASN A 87 -9.57 -0.31 3.13
N VAL A 88 -8.83 -0.86 4.08
CA VAL A 88 -7.83 -0.12 4.86
C VAL A 88 -6.47 -0.61 4.43
N MET A 89 -5.63 0.27 3.88
CA MET A 89 -4.27 -0.06 3.48
C MET A 89 -3.28 0.37 4.56
N ALA A 90 -2.38 -0.53 4.97
CA ALA A 90 -1.35 -0.22 5.96
C ALA A 90 -0.41 0.89 5.49
N ALA A 91 0.15 1.63 6.44
CA ALA A 91 1.07 2.72 6.15
C ALA A 91 2.34 2.20 5.43
N GLY A 92 2.71 2.86 4.33
CA GLY A 92 3.93 2.54 3.57
C GLY A 92 3.87 1.23 2.76
N THR A 93 2.70 0.62 2.59
CA THR A 93 2.49 -0.57 1.76
C THR A 93 1.20 -0.47 0.96
N ASP A 94 1.04 -1.32 -0.06
CA ASP A 94 -0.22 -1.58 -0.75
C ASP A 94 -0.95 -2.82 -0.21
N THR A 95 -0.65 -3.21 1.03
CA THR A 95 -1.32 -4.31 1.72
C THR A 95 -2.56 -3.81 2.43
N ALA A 96 -3.68 -4.53 2.28
CA ALA A 96 -4.94 -4.20 2.92
C ALA A 96 -5.05 -4.86 4.31
N LEU A 97 -4.98 -4.08 5.38
CA LEU A 97 -5.34 -4.47 6.75
C LEU A 97 -6.79 -4.96 6.89
N PHE A 98 -7.67 -4.50 6.00
CA PHE A 98 -9.09 -4.80 6.03
C PHE A 98 -9.67 -4.75 4.62
N ILE A 99 -10.52 -5.73 4.31
CA ILE A 99 -11.20 -5.84 3.01
C ILE A 99 -12.72 -5.82 3.26
N GLY A 100 -13.36 -4.69 2.98
CA GLY A 100 -14.78 -4.51 3.32
C GLY A 100 -15.72 -5.40 2.53
N SER A 101 -15.37 -5.76 1.30
CA SER A 101 -16.21 -6.65 0.48
C SER A 101 -16.34 -8.07 1.03
N SER A 102 -15.43 -8.51 1.90
CA SER A 102 -15.51 -9.80 2.61
C SER A 102 -15.85 -9.65 4.09
N SER A 103 -15.53 -8.50 4.70
CA SER A 103 -15.58 -8.31 6.15
C SER A 103 -16.64 -7.30 6.62
N GLY A 104 -17.40 -6.70 5.69
CA GLY A 104 -18.44 -5.73 5.98
C GLY A 104 -17.95 -4.28 6.05
N ASN A 105 -18.82 -3.40 6.54
CA ASN A 105 -18.62 -1.94 6.48
C ASN A 105 -18.22 -1.29 7.81
N ARG A 106 -17.59 -2.06 8.71
CA ARG A 106 -17.04 -1.58 9.98
C ARG A 106 -15.68 -2.22 10.22
N PHE A 107 -14.71 -1.42 10.65
CA PHE A 107 -13.38 -1.88 11.03
C PHE A 107 -12.96 -1.26 12.36
N ARG A 108 -12.27 -2.04 13.18
CA ARG A 108 -11.53 -1.59 14.35
C ARG A 108 -10.26 -2.43 14.49
N GLY A 109 -9.09 -1.81 14.45
CA GLY A 109 -7.82 -2.53 14.53
C GLY A 109 -6.64 -1.67 14.97
N LEU A 110 -5.62 -2.31 15.52
CA LEU A 110 -4.35 -1.66 15.87
C LEU A 110 -3.52 -1.44 14.62
N LEU A 111 -2.86 -0.28 14.54
CA LEU A 111 -1.97 0.05 13.43
C LEU A 111 -0.56 -0.48 13.68
N PRO A 112 0.02 -1.24 12.75
CA PRO A 112 1.31 -1.86 13.00
C PRO A 112 2.51 -0.90 12.89
N SER A 113 2.34 0.19 12.15
CA SER A 113 3.41 1.12 11.76
C SER A 113 2.95 2.56 11.78
N ASP A 114 3.92 3.46 11.85
CA ASP A 114 3.70 4.88 11.64
C ASP A 114 3.51 5.20 10.15
N GLY A 115 2.61 6.12 9.84
CA GLY A 115 2.55 6.80 8.55
C GLY A 115 1.14 7.12 8.13
N ASP A 116 0.96 7.30 6.82
CA ASP A 116 -0.35 7.53 6.22
C ASP A 116 -1.05 6.20 5.96
N VAL A 117 -2.07 5.91 6.76
CA VAL A 117 -3.03 4.84 6.48
C VAL A 117 -4.02 5.35 5.43
N ARG A 118 -4.42 4.47 4.50
CA ARG A 118 -5.37 4.82 3.44
C ARG A 118 -6.66 4.06 3.61
N VAL A 119 -7.77 4.78 3.71
CA VAL A 119 -9.11 4.20 3.64
C VAL A 119 -9.62 4.40 2.21
N ARG A 120 -9.61 3.32 1.42
CA ARG A 120 -9.99 3.31 0.01
C ARG A 120 -11.47 2.98 -0.11
N VAL A 121 -12.31 3.94 -0.50
CA VAL A 121 -13.75 3.74 -0.70
C VAL A 121 -14.03 3.53 -2.19
N TYR A 122 -14.80 2.49 -2.51
CA TYR A 122 -15.06 2.08 -3.90
C TYR A 122 -16.44 1.41 -4.06
N LEU A 123 -16.87 1.25 -5.31
CA LEU A 123 -17.95 0.35 -5.70
C LEU A 123 -17.38 -0.99 -6.17
N MET A 124 -17.97 -2.10 -5.72
CA MET A 124 -17.60 -3.42 -6.23
C MET A 124 -17.84 -3.51 -7.74
N ARG A 125 -16.99 -4.30 -8.40
CA ARG A 125 -16.90 -4.39 -9.87
C ARG A 125 -18.25 -4.54 -10.61
N PRO A 126 -19.23 -5.33 -10.14
CA PRO A 126 -20.53 -5.41 -10.81
C PRO A 126 -21.29 -4.07 -10.86
N ALA A 127 -21.33 -3.32 -9.75
CA ALA A 127 -22.00 -2.00 -9.70
C ALA A 127 -21.22 -0.95 -10.48
N ALA A 128 -19.89 -0.95 -10.35
CA ALA A 128 -19.02 -0.04 -11.08
C ALA A 128 -19.17 -0.17 -12.61
N ARG A 129 -19.18 -1.40 -13.14
CA ARG A 129 -19.39 -1.68 -14.57
C ARG A 129 -20.76 -1.25 -15.10
N ARG A 130 -21.79 -1.27 -14.24
CA ARG A 130 -23.13 -0.76 -14.57
C ARG A 130 -23.23 0.77 -14.39
N ASN A 131 -22.12 1.44 -14.13
CA ASN A 131 -22.05 2.89 -13.91
C ASN A 131 -22.99 3.38 -12.81
N GLU A 132 -23.24 2.52 -11.81
CA GLU A 132 -24.07 2.86 -10.66
C GLU A 132 -23.42 3.94 -9.79
N THR A 133 -24.22 4.52 -8.90
CA THR A 133 -23.76 5.54 -7.96
C THR A 133 -23.97 5.12 -6.51
N SER A 134 -23.21 5.72 -5.61
CA SER A 134 -23.43 5.65 -4.16
C SER A 134 -23.12 7.00 -3.53
N THR A 135 -24.06 7.58 -2.80
CA THR A 135 -23.74 8.61 -1.82
C THR A 135 -23.37 7.92 -0.51
N TYR A 136 -22.37 8.44 0.20
CA TYR A 136 -21.88 7.79 1.41
C TYR A 136 -21.45 8.76 2.49
N SER A 137 -21.43 8.23 3.71
CA SER A 137 -20.74 8.82 4.85
C SER A 137 -19.68 7.84 5.37
N LEU A 138 -18.49 8.35 5.63
CA LEU A 138 -17.34 7.61 6.14
C LEU A 138 -16.91 8.26 7.47
N LYS A 139 -17.09 7.56 8.58
CA LYS A 139 -16.54 7.97 9.87
C LYS A 139 -15.18 7.31 10.05
N VAL A 140 -14.15 8.11 10.26
CA VAL A 140 -12.79 7.63 10.55
C VAL A 140 -12.36 8.20 11.89
N GLY A 141 -11.77 7.36 12.74
CA GLY A 141 -11.30 7.76 14.07
C GLY A 141 -10.02 7.06 14.49
N ILE A 142 -9.27 7.69 15.38
CA ILE A 142 -8.02 7.19 15.94
C ILE A 142 -8.09 7.28 17.46
N GLY A 143 -8.00 6.13 18.12
CA GLY A 143 -7.92 6.03 19.56
C GLY A 143 -6.53 5.71 20.06
N GLY A 144 -6.21 6.20 21.27
CA GLY A 144 -4.93 5.94 21.94
C GLY A 144 -3.77 6.80 21.44
N ALA A 145 -2.70 6.79 22.21
CA ALA A 145 -1.45 7.46 21.85
C ALA A 145 -0.57 6.52 21.00
N PRO A 146 0.20 7.06 20.03
CA PRO A 146 1.17 6.26 19.31
C PRO A 146 2.30 5.81 20.24
N LEU A 147 2.85 4.63 19.98
CA LEU A 147 4.01 4.12 20.70
C LEU A 147 5.25 4.90 20.27
N ALA A 148 5.82 5.66 21.21
CA ALA A 148 6.95 6.53 20.95
C ALA A 148 8.18 5.71 20.47
N PRO A 149 8.81 6.07 19.33
CA PRO A 149 10.06 5.44 18.90
C PRO A 149 11.19 5.71 19.90
N VAL A 150 12.10 4.75 20.05
CA VAL A 150 13.35 4.97 20.81
C VAL A 150 14.20 5.96 20.02
N PRO A 151 14.68 7.07 20.64
CA PRO A 151 15.46 8.08 19.94
C PRO A 151 16.84 7.53 19.53
N ALA A 152 17.37 8.04 18.41
CA ALA A 152 18.66 7.67 17.86
C ALA A 152 19.84 7.83 18.83
N SER A 153 19.70 8.73 19.82
CA SER A 153 20.71 8.93 20.87
C SER A 153 20.78 7.80 21.90
N ARG A 154 19.73 6.97 21.99
CA ARG A 154 19.69 5.79 22.88
C ARG A 154 19.92 4.49 22.15
N ASP A 155 19.42 4.39 20.92
CA ASP A 155 19.58 3.23 20.07
C ASP A 155 19.80 3.75 18.65
N ALA A 156 20.99 3.54 18.10
CA ALA A 156 21.38 4.14 16.84
C ALA A 156 20.52 3.62 15.69
N LEU A 157 20.25 4.49 14.71
CA LEU A 157 19.58 4.08 13.48
C LEU A 157 20.61 3.56 12.47
N ILE A 158 20.21 2.58 11.66
CA ILE A 158 20.91 2.22 10.44
C ILE A 158 20.93 3.47 9.53
N PRO A 159 22.12 3.94 9.09
CA PRO A 159 22.25 5.17 8.33
C PRO A 159 21.28 5.27 7.15
N GLY A 160 20.57 6.40 7.06
CA GLY A 160 19.60 6.65 5.99
C GLY A 160 18.26 5.94 6.13
N THR A 161 17.98 5.27 7.26
CA THR A 161 16.74 4.53 7.49
C THR A 161 16.10 4.88 8.84
N PRO A 162 14.80 4.58 9.04
CA PRO A 162 14.16 4.71 10.35
C PRO A 162 14.39 3.50 11.28
N TYR A 163 15.21 2.53 10.89
CA TYR A 163 15.35 1.26 11.59
C TYR A 163 16.55 1.25 12.53
N HIS A 164 16.39 0.66 13.71
CA HIS A 164 17.46 0.50 14.71
C HIS A 164 18.38 -0.68 14.40
N ALA A 165 17.81 -1.77 13.87
CA ALA A 165 18.57 -2.97 13.52
C ALA A 165 17.95 -3.71 12.34
N SER A 166 18.74 -4.60 11.75
CA SER A 166 18.32 -5.55 10.73
C SER A 166 18.81 -6.95 11.07
N ALA A 167 18.14 -7.95 10.52
CA ALA A 167 18.50 -9.35 10.67
C ALA A 167 17.99 -10.16 9.47
N GLU A 168 18.48 -11.38 9.32
CA GLU A 168 17.81 -12.40 8.51
C GLU A 168 17.04 -13.36 9.41
N VAL A 169 15.77 -13.56 9.10
CA VAL A 169 14.87 -14.41 9.88
C VAL A 169 14.34 -15.57 9.02
N PRO A 170 14.15 -16.77 9.61
CA PRO A 170 13.41 -17.82 8.93
C PRO A 170 11.98 -17.37 8.62
N CYS A 171 11.53 -17.61 7.39
CA CYS A 171 10.17 -17.31 6.99
C CYS A 171 9.64 -18.29 5.94
N VAL A 172 8.32 -18.39 5.84
CA VAL A 172 7.60 -19.09 4.77
C VAL A 172 6.72 -18.05 4.10
N SER A 173 6.95 -17.81 2.80
CA SER A 173 6.16 -16.86 2.02
C SER A 173 4.84 -17.48 1.59
N GLY A 174 3.75 -16.74 1.69
CA GLY A 174 2.41 -17.21 1.28
C GLY A 174 2.28 -17.38 -0.23
N SER A 175 3.13 -16.71 -1.02
CA SER A 175 3.13 -16.83 -2.48
C SER A 175 3.78 -18.12 -2.97
N SER A 176 4.83 -18.60 -2.30
CA SER A 176 5.60 -19.77 -2.73
C SER A 176 5.42 -21.00 -1.84
N GLY A 177 4.93 -20.82 -0.60
CA GLY A 177 4.88 -21.85 0.44
C GLY A 177 6.27 -22.37 0.86
N LYS A 178 7.36 -21.78 0.35
CA LYS A 178 8.72 -22.25 0.57
C LYS A 178 9.33 -21.57 1.78
N ALA A 179 9.99 -22.38 2.60
CA ALA A 179 10.88 -21.88 3.64
C ALA A 179 12.07 -21.15 3.00
N THR A 180 12.37 -19.96 3.51
CA THR A 180 13.44 -19.08 3.03
C THR A 180 13.94 -18.18 4.15
N ARG A 181 14.89 -17.31 3.83
CA ARG A 181 15.41 -16.25 4.70
C ARG A 181 14.82 -14.91 4.26
N CYS A 182 14.13 -14.23 5.16
CA CYS A 182 13.59 -12.91 4.93
C CYS A 182 14.49 -11.85 5.57
N LYS A 183 14.63 -10.70 4.91
CA LYS A 183 15.24 -9.53 5.54
C LYS A 183 14.25 -8.92 6.53
N ALA A 184 14.67 -8.76 7.77
CA ALA A 184 13.89 -8.12 8.81
C ALA A 184 14.56 -6.82 9.24
N PHE A 185 13.75 -5.81 9.52
CA PHE A 185 14.15 -4.54 10.10
C PHE A 185 13.26 -4.24 11.29
N VAL A 186 13.78 -3.51 12.28
CA VAL A 186 13.04 -3.17 13.49
C VAL A 186 13.08 -1.67 13.76
N MET A 187 11.92 -1.09 14.08
CA MET A 187 11.79 0.22 14.71
C MET A 187 11.40 -0.02 16.17
N ARG A 188 12.38 0.03 17.08
CA ARG A 188 12.17 -0.12 18.53
C ARG A 188 11.47 1.11 19.11
N ARG A 189 10.64 0.86 20.10
CA ARG A 189 9.71 1.80 20.73
C ARG A 189 9.74 1.62 22.24
N ALA A 190 9.23 2.61 22.96
CA ALA A 190 9.14 2.58 24.42
C ALA A 190 8.47 1.29 24.94
N ASN A 191 8.82 0.91 26.17
CA ASN A 191 8.24 -0.24 26.88
C ASN A 191 8.41 -1.57 26.13
N ASN A 192 9.61 -1.83 25.60
CA ASN A 192 9.96 -3.05 24.86
C ASN A 192 8.97 -3.33 23.71
N SER A 193 8.49 -2.27 23.06
CA SER A 193 7.59 -2.37 21.91
C SER A 193 8.39 -2.14 20.63
N ALA A 194 7.90 -2.61 19.49
CA ALA A 194 8.57 -2.39 18.22
C ALA A 194 7.62 -2.56 17.04
N THR A 195 7.96 -1.96 15.90
CA THR A 195 7.44 -2.39 14.61
C THR A 195 8.53 -3.21 13.92
N VAL A 196 8.24 -4.46 13.58
CA VAL A 196 9.13 -5.32 12.78
C VAL A 196 8.61 -5.34 11.34
N VAL A 197 9.48 -5.01 10.38
CA VAL A 197 9.18 -5.08 8.95
C VAL A 197 9.97 -6.23 8.35
N VAL A 198 9.27 -7.22 7.79
CA VAL A 198 9.87 -8.38 7.14
C VAL A 198 9.64 -8.28 5.63
N THR A 199 10.68 -8.50 4.84
CA THR A 199 10.63 -8.51 3.37
C THR A 199 11.14 -9.85 2.85
N ASN A 200 10.32 -10.55 2.07
CA ASN A 200 10.73 -11.79 1.42
C ASN A 200 11.61 -11.50 0.18
N PRO A 201 12.29 -12.51 -0.39
CA PRO A 201 13.11 -12.34 -1.59
C PRO A 201 12.33 -11.79 -2.81
N GLU A 202 11.01 -12.02 -2.85
CA GLU A 202 10.11 -11.50 -3.89
C GLU A 202 9.72 -10.02 -3.69
N GLY A 203 10.20 -9.38 -2.62
CA GLY A 203 9.95 -7.97 -2.31
C GLY A 203 8.64 -7.67 -1.57
N GLN A 204 7.85 -8.70 -1.26
CA GLN A 204 6.63 -8.58 -0.46
C GLN A 204 7.00 -8.23 0.98
N LYS A 205 6.34 -7.21 1.52
CA LYS A 205 6.53 -6.73 2.88
C LYS A 205 5.42 -7.21 3.80
N ARG A 206 5.79 -7.43 5.06
CA ARG A 206 4.90 -7.58 6.20
C ARG A 206 5.35 -6.66 7.32
N GLN A 207 4.39 -6.12 8.05
CA GLN A 207 4.63 -5.31 9.23
C GLN A 207 3.96 -5.97 10.43
N PHE A 208 4.69 -6.09 11.52
CA PHE A 208 4.20 -6.65 12.79
C PHE A 208 4.44 -5.67 13.91
N LEU A 209 3.41 -5.41 14.70
CA LEU A 209 3.53 -4.65 15.94
C LEU A 209 3.80 -5.57 17.11
N PHE A 210 4.88 -5.30 17.82
CA PHE A 210 5.19 -5.86 19.11
C PHE A 210 4.89 -4.84 20.20
N VAL A 211 4.20 -5.27 21.25
CA VAL A 211 3.93 -4.49 22.46
C VAL A 211 4.43 -5.29 23.65
N LYS A 212 5.34 -4.71 24.44
CA LYS A 212 5.98 -5.39 25.59
C LYS A 212 6.55 -6.77 25.20
N GLY A 213 7.26 -6.83 24.09
CA GLY A 213 7.90 -8.03 23.55
C GLY A 213 6.97 -9.03 22.86
N LYS A 214 5.65 -8.78 22.80
CA LYS A 214 4.68 -9.71 22.20
C LYS A 214 4.10 -9.14 20.91
N ALA A 215 4.07 -9.93 19.84
CA ALA A 215 3.38 -9.53 18.61
C ALA A 215 1.86 -9.46 18.85
N VAL A 216 1.23 -8.34 18.50
CA VAL A 216 -0.19 -8.06 18.77
C VAL A 216 -0.99 -7.64 17.55
N ALA A 217 -0.34 -7.22 16.46
CA ALA A 217 -0.99 -6.85 15.21
C ALA A 217 -0.07 -7.07 14.01
N SER A 218 -0.66 -7.23 12.83
CA SER A 218 0.04 -7.27 11.55
C SER A 218 -0.59 -6.28 10.56
N ASP A 219 -0.02 -6.15 9.36
CA ASP A 219 -0.59 -5.40 8.23
C ASP A 219 -1.60 -6.20 7.39
N GLN A 220 -1.95 -7.42 7.82
CA GLN A 220 -2.85 -8.32 7.10
C GLN A 220 -4.28 -8.29 7.65
N PRO A 221 -5.28 -8.65 6.83
CA PRO A 221 -6.64 -8.90 7.30
C PRO A 221 -6.77 -10.26 8.01
N GLU A 222 -5.89 -11.22 7.71
CA GLU A 222 -5.89 -12.50 8.40
C GLU A 222 -5.46 -12.36 9.86
N ARG A 223 -6.02 -13.23 10.71
CA ARG A 223 -5.65 -13.30 12.12
C ARG A 223 -4.15 -13.62 12.27
N LEU A 224 -3.48 -12.82 13.10
CA LEU A 224 -2.15 -13.12 13.60
C LEU A 224 -2.22 -14.16 14.73
N SER A 225 -1.51 -15.27 14.55
CA SER A 225 -1.25 -16.26 15.60
C SER A 225 0.21 -16.20 16.02
N VAL A 226 0.49 -16.40 17.32
CA VAL A 226 1.83 -16.28 17.90
C VAL A 226 2.12 -17.52 18.73
N GLN A 227 3.19 -18.24 18.39
CA GLN A 227 3.71 -19.36 19.16
C GLN A 227 5.10 -19.03 19.67
N ARG A 228 5.32 -19.14 20.98
CA ARG A 228 6.63 -18.91 21.59
C ARG A 228 7.52 -20.15 21.45
N ARG A 229 8.80 -19.95 21.10
CA ARG A 229 9.83 -21.00 21.04
C ARG A 229 11.15 -20.48 21.62
N GLY A 230 11.53 -20.89 22.82
CA GLY A 230 12.84 -20.54 23.40
C GLY A 230 13.04 -19.03 23.57
N ASP A 231 13.78 -18.38 22.68
CA ASP A 231 14.06 -16.94 22.58
C ASP A 231 13.46 -16.28 21.30
N SER A 232 12.62 -17.01 20.55
CA SER A 232 11.92 -16.53 19.36
C SER A 232 10.39 -16.65 19.45
N SER A 233 9.71 -15.84 18.64
CA SER A 233 8.26 -15.93 18.40
C SER A 233 8.00 -16.33 16.96
N VAL A 234 7.28 -17.43 16.79
CA VAL A 234 6.78 -17.88 15.48
C VAL A 234 5.42 -17.24 15.23
N LEU A 235 5.38 -16.32 14.28
CA LEU A 235 4.21 -15.59 13.84
C LEU A 235 3.59 -16.32 12.64
N SER A 236 2.30 -16.60 12.67
CA SER A 236 1.55 -17.15 11.54
C SER A 236 0.44 -16.19 11.11
N LEU A 237 0.26 -16.03 9.79
CA LEU A 237 -0.86 -15.30 9.18
C LEU A 237 -1.71 -16.25 8.35
N GLY A 238 -3.04 -16.11 8.47
CA GLY A 238 -3.99 -17.09 7.93
C GLY A 238 -3.83 -18.45 8.63
N GLU A 239 -4.47 -19.50 8.12
CA GLU A 239 -4.31 -20.88 8.62
C GLU A 239 -2.90 -21.46 8.31
N ASN A 240 -1.85 -20.75 8.72
CA ASN A 240 -0.42 -21.02 8.49
C ASN A 240 0.07 -20.90 7.04
N PHE A 241 -0.54 -20.01 6.24
CA PHE A 241 -0.06 -19.74 4.88
C PHE A 241 1.27 -18.99 4.87
N GLU A 242 1.46 -18.08 5.84
CA GLU A 242 2.72 -17.37 6.04
C GLU A 242 3.22 -17.62 7.45
N ARG A 243 4.54 -17.74 7.60
CA ARG A 243 5.18 -17.95 8.90
C ARG A 243 6.47 -17.16 9.02
N TYR A 244 6.74 -16.56 10.18
CA TYR A 244 7.92 -15.76 10.45
C TYR A 244 8.47 -16.06 11.83
N GLU A 245 9.75 -16.36 11.96
CA GLU A 245 10.38 -16.59 13.26
C GLU A 245 11.20 -15.37 13.67
N ILE A 246 10.70 -14.61 14.64
CA ILE A 246 11.29 -13.36 15.09
C ILE A 246 11.96 -13.58 16.44
N VAL A 247 13.28 -13.39 16.50
CA VAL A 247 14.06 -13.48 17.74
C VAL A 247 13.81 -12.27 18.64
N ASP A 248 13.72 -12.50 19.94
CA ASP A 248 13.40 -11.46 20.93
C ASP A 248 14.44 -10.33 20.92
N ALA A 249 15.73 -10.67 20.76
CA ALA A 249 16.83 -9.70 20.68
C ALA A 249 16.67 -8.67 19.55
N LEU A 250 16.03 -9.06 18.43
CA LEU A 250 15.69 -8.11 17.38
C LEU A 250 14.69 -7.08 17.90
N VAL A 251 13.64 -7.54 18.59
CA VAL A 251 12.53 -6.71 19.09
C VAL A 251 12.96 -5.80 20.25
N VAL A 252 13.63 -6.35 21.27
CA VAL A 252 13.87 -5.64 22.54
C VAL A 252 15.28 -5.05 22.65
N GLY A 253 16.20 -5.45 21.78
CA GLY A 253 17.63 -5.13 21.93
C GLY A 253 18.39 -6.29 22.58
N GLY A 254 19.71 -6.27 22.41
CA GLY A 254 20.65 -7.14 23.13
C GLY A 254 21.27 -6.42 24.32
#